data_AF-I4W9Y0-F1
#
_entry.id   AF-I4W9Y0-F1
#
_cell.length_a   1.000
_cell.length_b   1.000
_cell.length_c   1.000
_cell.angle_alpha   90.00
_cell.angle_beta   90.00
_cell.angle_gamma   90.00
#
_symmetry.space_group_name_H-M   'P 1'
#
loop_
_entity.id
_entity.type
_entity.pdbx_description
1 polymer ?
#
loop_
_entity_poly.entity_id
_entity_poly.type
_entity_poly.pdbx_seq_one_letter_code
_entity_poly.pdbx_strand_id
1 'polypeptide(L)'
;MKILRIMVMGVAALVLVLALLVWFMPARWAVAALGPRLHGMRLEQVDGLVWHGRAGRVLSADGMDIGQVQWTLSRRALLGDVRLQLALQKPGVTLDGTLHRISASVVDWSHVRLQADAALFDGLPGCAEIACMDG
;
A
#
# COMPACT_ATOMS: atom_id res chain seq x y z
N MET A 1 -26.37 -39.23 8.94
CA MET A 1 -26.09 -38.02 9.75
C MET A 1 -24.62 -37.88 10.21
N LYS A 2 -23.88 -38.96 10.55
CA LYS A 2 -22.54 -38.87 11.17
C LYS A 2 -21.41 -38.46 10.18
N ILE A 3 -21.47 -38.95 8.94
CA ILE A 3 -20.48 -38.64 7.88
C ILE A 3 -20.58 -37.18 7.42
N LEU A 4 -21.81 -36.65 7.27
CA LEU A 4 -22.03 -35.24 6.94
C LEU A 4 -21.39 -34.31 7.98
N ARG A 5 -21.54 -34.63 9.27
CA ARG A 5 -20.94 -33.85 10.35
C ARG A 5 -19.41 -33.85 10.28
N ILE A 6 -18.79 -34.99 9.95
CA ILE A 6 -17.33 -35.10 9.80
C ILE A 6 -16.86 -34.31 8.57
N MET A 7 -17.57 -34.38 7.45
CA MET A 7 -17.26 -33.56 6.26
C MET A 7 -17.38 -32.07 6.57
N VAL A 8 -18.47 -31.65 7.23
CA VAL A 8 -18.66 -30.24 7.61
C VAL A 8 -17.59 -29.79 8.60
N MET A 9 -17.22 -30.62 9.58
CA MET A 9 -16.12 -30.31 10.50
C MET A 9 -14.77 -30.20 9.77
N GLY A 10 -14.49 -31.10 8.82
CA GLY A 10 -13.27 -31.07 8.02
C GLY A 10 -13.20 -29.82 7.14
N VAL A 11 -14.29 -29.47 6.45
CA VAL A 11 -14.38 -28.25 5.64
C VAL A 11 -14.28 -27.01 6.52
N ALA A 12 -14.98 -26.98 7.66
CA ALA A 12 -14.89 -25.86 8.59
C ALA A 12 -13.47 -25.68 9.14
N ALA A 13 -12.80 -26.78 9.51
CA ALA A 13 -11.41 -26.76 9.94
C ALA A 13 -10.48 -26.27 8.83
N LEU A 14 -10.67 -26.72 7.59
CA LEU A 14 -9.89 -26.28 6.44
C LEU A 14 -10.06 -24.78 6.18
N VAL A 15 -11.29 -24.28 6.20
CA VAL A 15 -11.60 -22.85 6.05
C VAL A 15 -10.95 -22.04 7.17
N LEU A 16 -10.99 -22.53 8.41
CA LEU A 16 -10.33 -21.90 9.55
C LEU A 16 -8.80 -21.81 9.37
N VAL A 17 -8.17 -22.90 8.92
CA VAL A 17 -6.73 -22.94 8.64
C VAL A 17 -6.38 -21.94 7.54
N LEU A 18 -7.14 -21.91 6.44
CA LEU A 18 -6.94 -20.94 5.35
C LEU A 18 -7.12 -19.50 5.83
N ALA A 19 -8.15 -19.23 6.63
CA ALA A 19 -8.38 -17.90 7.20
C ALA A 19 -7.20 -17.46 8.09
N LEU A 20 -6.67 -18.35 8.94
CA LEU A 20 -5.51 -18.06 9.77
C LEU A 20 -4.24 -17.82 8.93
N LEU A 21 -4.03 -18.60 7.87
CA LEU A 21 -2.91 -18.41 6.93
C LEU A 21 -2.97 -17.03 6.27
N VAL A 22 -4.14 -16.60 5.80
CA VAL A 22 -4.35 -15.27 5.21
C VAL A 22 -4.21 -14.17 6.28
N TRP A 23 -4.68 -14.43 7.50
CA TRP A 23 -4.58 -13.49 8.61
C TRP A 23 -3.14 -13.26 9.09
N PHE A 24 -2.31 -14.31 9.11
CA PHE A 24 -0.90 -14.25 9.46
C PHE A 24 0.04 -14.15 8.25
N MET A 25 -0.50 -13.79 7.08
CA MET A 25 0.27 -13.71 5.85
C MET A 25 1.37 -12.62 5.98
N PRO A 26 2.66 -12.98 5.89
CA PRO A 26 3.74 -12.02 6.05
C PRO A 26 3.85 -11.12 4.82
N ALA A 27 4.19 -9.85 5.06
CA ALA A 27 4.31 -8.79 4.07
C ALA A 27 5.18 -9.18 2.85
N ARG A 28 6.24 -9.97 3.09
CA ARG A 28 7.16 -10.45 2.05
C ARG A 28 6.48 -11.20 0.90
N TRP A 29 5.38 -11.90 1.16
CA TRP A 29 4.64 -12.63 0.12
C TRP A 29 3.88 -11.68 -0.79
N ALA A 30 3.29 -10.61 -0.24
CA ALA A 30 2.65 -9.59 -1.04
C ALA A 30 3.67 -8.90 -1.95
N VAL A 31 4.84 -8.53 -1.41
CA VAL A 31 5.89 -7.90 -2.22
C VAL A 31 6.45 -8.86 -3.28
N ALA A 32 6.65 -10.14 -2.96
CA ALA A 32 7.07 -11.14 -3.95
C ALA A 32 6.02 -11.33 -5.08
N ALA A 33 4.73 -11.27 -4.75
CA ALA A 33 3.64 -11.35 -5.74
C ALA A 33 3.47 -10.05 -6.55
N LEU A 34 3.79 -8.88 -5.98
CA LEU A 34 3.76 -7.59 -6.67
C LEU A 34 5.05 -7.30 -7.44
N GLY A 35 6.16 -7.96 -7.12
CA GLY A 35 7.46 -7.83 -7.78
C GLY A 35 7.40 -7.85 -9.31
N PRO A 36 6.61 -8.72 -9.97
CA PRO A 36 6.48 -8.71 -11.43
C PRO A 36 5.74 -7.49 -12.00
N ARG A 37 4.90 -6.82 -11.20
CA ARG A 37 4.14 -5.62 -11.59
C ARG A 37 4.86 -4.32 -11.27
N LEU A 38 5.78 -4.38 -10.33
CA LEU A 38 6.73 -3.34 -9.99
C LEU A 38 7.84 -3.38 -11.05
N HIS A 39 7.61 -2.78 -12.23
CA HIS A 39 8.50 -2.74 -13.39
C HIS A 39 9.92 -2.18 -13.06
N GLY A 40 10.75 -2.92 -12.32
CA GLY A 40 12.05 -2.51 -11.81
C GLY A 40 12.07 -1.91 -10.40
N MET A 41 10.91 -1.59 -9.79
CA MET A 41 10.87 -1.04 -8.43
C MET A 41 11.11 -2.15 -7.38
N ARG A 42 12.08 -1.96 -6.48
CA ARG A 42 12.41 -2.92 -5.42
C ARG A 42 12.06 -2.36 -4.06
N LEU A 43 11.28 -3.11 -3.28
CA LEU A 43 11.06 -2.81 -1.88
C LEU A 43 12.02 -3.69 -1.06
N GLU A 44 12.95 -3.06 -0.36
CA GLU A 44 13.90 -3.68 0.54
C GLU A 44 13.48 -3.45 2.00
N GLN A 45 13.93 -4.33 2.90
CA GLN A 45 13.63 -4.26 4.34
C GLN A 45 12.11 -4.25 4.61
N VAL A 46 11.42 -5.20 3.98
CA VAL A 46 9.99 -5.38 4.13
C VAL A 46 9.71 -6.17 5.39
N ASP A 47 9.12 -5.50 6.38
CA ASP A 47 8.80 -6.05 7.68
C ASP A 47 7.30 -5.97 7.97
N GLY A 48 6.80 -6.95 8.73
CA GLY A 48 5.42 -7.02 9.18
C GLY A 48 4.52 -7.98 8.38
N LEU A 49 3.21 -7.73 8.45
CA LEU A 49 2.16 -8.52 7.81
C LEU A 49 1.63 -7.79 6.59
N VAL A 50 0.93 -8.50 5.70
CA VAL A 50 0.19 -7.86 4.59
C VAL A 50 -0.80 -6.80 5.10
N TRP A 51 -1.36 -7.01 6.30
CA TRP A 51 -2.27 -6.09 6.98
C TRP A 51 -1.60 -4.83 7.54
N HIS A 52 -0.37 -4.94 8.01
CA HIS A 52 0.38 -3.82 8.58
C HIS A 52 1.87 -4.07 8.31
N GLY A 53 2.39 -3.36 7.32
CA GLY A 53 3.75 -3.58 6.86
C GLY A 53 4.47 -2.26 6.64
N ARG A 54 5.79 -2.35 6.62
CA ARG A 54 6.66 -1.26 6.19
C ARG A 54 7.76 -1.81 5.30
N ALA A 55 8.22 -1.02 4.35
CA ALA A 55 9.46 -1.21 3.64
C ALA A 55 10.42 -0.08 4.03
N GLY A 56 11.56 -0.47 4.58
CA GLY A 56 12.61 0.46 5.01
C GLY A 56 13.34 1.14 3.86
N ARG A 57 13.24 0.61 2.63
CA ARG A 57 13.80 1.25 1.44
C ARG A 57 13.01 0.86 0.20
N VAL A 58 12.63 1.84 -0.60
CA VAL A 58 11.97 1.65 -1.89
C VAL A 58 12.91 2.20 -2.96
N LEU A 59 13.43 1.32 -3.80
CA LEU A 59 14.28 1.67 -4.94
C LEU A 59 13.43 1.75 -6.20
N SER A 60 13.59 2.83 -6.96
CA SER A 60 13.03 2.96 -8.31
C SER A 60 13.72 1.99 -9.27
N ALA A 61 13.16 1.82 -10.47
CA ALA A 61 13.81 1.09 -11.56
C ALA A 61 15.21 1.64 -11.89
N ASP A 62 15.41 2.93 -11.71
CA ASP A 62 16.69 3.62 -11.92
C ASP A 62 17.67 3.47 -10.74
N GLY A 63 17.32 2.67 -9.72
CA GLY A 63 18.11 2.50 -8.49
C GLY A 63 18.04 3.67 -7.52
N MET A 64 17.20 4.67 -7.80
CA MET A 64 16.99 5.82 -6.91
C MET A 64 16.17 5.43 -5.68
N ASP A 65 16.67 5.78 -4.48
CA ASP A 65 15.93 5.60 -3.23
C ASP A 65 14.79 6.63 -3.14
N ILE A 66 13.56 6.11 -3.19
CA ILE A 66 12.30 6.86 -3.06
C ILE A 66 11.93 7.03 -1.58
N GLY A 67 12.58 6.32 -0.66
CA GLY A 67 12.39 6.42 0.78
C GLY A 67 11.70 5.21 1.39
N GLN A 68 10.95 5.44 2.45
CA GLN A 68 10.27 4.41 3.24
C GLN A 68 8.79 4.42 2.90
N VAL A 69 8.18 3.25 2.73
CA VAL A 69 6.73 3.14 2.58
C VAL A 69 6.16 2.28 3.68
N GLN A 70 5.10 2.75 4.31
CA GLN A 70 4.31 2.02 5.28
C GLN A 70 2.89 1.86 4.75
N TRP A 71 2.31 0.70 5.00
CA TRP A 71 0.94 0.41 4.58
C TRP A 71 0.17 -0.28 5.68
N THR A 72 -1.12 0.05 5.74
CA THR A 72 -2.08 -0.59 6.64
C THR A 72 -3.32 -0.98 5.84
N LEU A 73 -3.57 -2.27 5.73
CA LEU A 73 -4.78 -2.84 5.14
C LEU A 73 -5.70 -3.33 6.25
N SER A 74 -6.93 -2.83 6.26
CA SER A 74 -7.94 -3.23 7.23
C SER A 74 -8.31 -4.71 7.05
N ARG A 75 -8.36 -5.46 8.16
CA ARG A 75 -8.83 -6.86 8.16
C ARG A 75 -10.30 -7.00 7.76
N ARG A 76 -11.06 -5.90 7.81
CA ARG A 76 -12.44 -5.83 7.28
C ARG A 76 -12.50 -6.00 5.76
N ALA A 77 -11.36 -5.99 5.06
CA ALA A 77 -11.30 -6.32 3.64
C ALA A 77 -11.81 -7.75 3.36
N LEU A 78 -11.64 -8.67 4.32
CA LEU A 78 -12.21 -10.02 4.24
C LEU A 78 -13.75 -10.03 4.32
N LEU A 79 -14.34 -9.00 4.91
CA LEU A 79 -15.79 -8.79 5.02
C LEU A 79 -16.33 -7.91 3.87
N GLY A 80 -15.48 -7.46 2.95
CA GLY A 80 -15.85 -6.60 1.81
C GLY A 80 -15.53 -5.11 1.99
N ASP A 81 -15.16 -4.66 3.18
CA ASP A 81 -14.72 -3.28 3.43
C ASP A 81 -13.20 -3.19 3.27
N VAL A 82 -12.74 -2.95 2.05
CA VAL A 82 -11.32 -2.83 1.76
C VAL A 82 -10.90 -1.37 2.01
N ARG A 83 -10.18 -1.17 3.11
CA ARG A 83 -9.53 0.11 3.42
C ARG A 83 -8.02 -0.09 3.48
N LEU A 84 -7.32 0.58 2.58
CA LEU A 84 -5.87 0.60 2.47
C LEU A 84 -5.37 2.00 2.78
N GLN A 85 -4.47 2.12 3.73
CA GLN A 85 -3.75 3.37 4.01
C GLN A 85 -2.30 3.18 3.57
N LEU A 86 -1.79 4.14 2.81
CA LEU A 86 -0.43 4.18 2.31
C LEU A 86 0.20 5.47 2.77
N ALA A 87 1.40 5.38 3.30
CA ALA A 87 2.16 6.54 3.71
C ALA A 87 3.62 6.34 3.31
N LEU A 88 4.14 7.25 2.50
CA LEU A 88 5.50 7.30 1.99
C LEU A 88 6.24 8.43 2.71
N GLN A 89 7.39 8.12 3.29
CA GLN A 89 8.26 9.09 3.96
C GLN A 89 9.61 9.14 3.25
N LYS A 90 9.96 10.32 2.78
CA LYS A 90 11.28 10.66 2.22
C LYS A 90 11.78 11.94 2.91
N PRO A 91 13.10 12.11 3.11
CA PRO A 91 13.64 13.40 3.52
C PRO A 91 13.17 14.51 2.56
N GLY A 92 12.44 15.50 3.09
CA GLY A 92 11.88 16.62 2.32
C GLY A 92 10.52 16.36 1.64
N VAL A 93 9.97 15.14 1.67
CA VAL A 93 8.65 14.82 1.10
C VAL A 93 7.93 13.73 1.90
N THR A 94 6.72 14.01 2.37
CA THR A 94 5.82 13.00 2.93
C THR A 94 4.53 12.94 2.13
N LEU A 95 4.12 11.73 1.76
CA LEU A 95 2.87 11.49 1.05
C LEU A 95 2.04 10.51 1.86
N ASP A 96 0.82 10.91 2.20
CA ASP A 96 -0.16 10.06 2.88
C ASP A 96 -1.40 9.96 1.99
N GLY A 97 -1.97 8.76 1.90
CA GLY A 97 -3.17 8.52 1.09
C GLY A 97 -4.00 7.39 1.67
N THR A 98 -5.32 7.57 1.66
CA THR A 98 -6.25 6.52 2.06
C THR A 98 -7.12 6.11 0.89
N LEU A 99 -7.20 4.82 0.67
CA LEU A 99 -7.97 4.20 -0.39
C LEU A 99 -9.04 3.34 0.26
N HIS A 100 -10.29 3.60 -0.12
CA HIS A 100 -11.44 2.86 0.35
C HIS A 100 -12.20 2.30 -0.85
N ARG A 101 -12.26 0.98 -0.97
CA ARG A 101 -13.05 0.34 -2.03
C ARG A 101 -14.49 0.21 -1.56
N ILE A 102 -15.39 0.93 -2.21
CA ILE A 102 -16.83 0.92 -1.91
C ILE A 102 -17.51 -0.25 -2.63
N SER A 103 -17.05 -0.61 -3.84
CA SER A 103 -17.58 -1.74 -4.60
C SER A 103 -16.53 -2.39 -5.50
N ALA A 104 -16.88 -3.48 -6.20
CA ALA A 104 -15.97 -4.17 -7.12
C ALA A 104 -15.39 -3.24 -8.22
N SER A 105 -16.13 -2.18 -8.58
CA SER A 105 -15.76 -1.20 -9.62
C SER A 105 -15.51 0.22 -9.09
N VAL A 106 -15.93 0.54 -7.86
CA VAL A 106 -15.79 1.89 -7.27
C VAL A 106 -14.72 1.89 -6.19
N VAL A 107 -13.70 2.70 -6.42
CA VAL A 107 -12.62 2.96 -5.46
C VAL A 107 -12.63 4.45 -5.13
N ASP A 108 -12.87 4.76 -3.86
CA ASP A 108 -12.75 6.10 -3.31
C ASP A 108 -11.32 6.33 -2.82
N TRP A 109 -10.72 7.42 -3.26
CA TRP A 109 -9.42 7.88 -2.79
C TRP A 109 -9.66 9.16 -2.00
N SER A 110 -9.36 9.11 -0.70
CA SER A 110 -9.56 10.24 0.20
C SER A 110 -8.32 10.52 1.03
N HIS A 111 -8.24 11.73 1.59
CA HIS A 111 -7.13 12.16 2.43
C HIS A 111 -5.75 12.03 1.78
N VAL A 112 -5.65 12.27 0.47
CA VAL A 112 -4.35 12.38 -0.20
C VAL A 112 -3.71 13.69 0.26
N ARG A 113 -2.67 13.58 1.08
CA ARG A 113 -1.86 14.70 1.55
C ARG A 113 -0.44 14.52 1.04
N LEU A 114 0.01 15.50 0.27
CA LEU A 114 1.40 15.61 -0.14
C LEU A 114 1.98 16.84 0.58
N GLN A 115 2.99 16.60 1.40
CA GLN A 115 3.78 17.66 2.01
C GLN A 115 5.17 17.55 1.42
N ALA A 116 5.62 18.62 0.80
CA ALA A 116 6.96 18.72 0.24
C ALA A 116 7.58 20.01 0.74
N ASP A 117 8.88 19.98 0.99
CA ASP A 117 9.63 21.15 1.41
C ASP A 117 9.65 22.19 0.27
N ALA A 118 9.45 23.46 0.61
CA ALA A 118 9.47 24.55 -0.37
C ALA A 118 10.80 24.64 -1.13
N ALA A 119 11.92 24.24 -0.49
CA ALA A 119 13.24 24.19 -1.12
C ALA A 119 13.30 23.21 -2.30
N LEU A 120 12.37 22.26 -2.39
CA LEU A 120 12.25 21.35 -3.54
C LEU A 120 11.68 22.05 -4.78
N PHE A 121 10.91 23.13 -4.58
CA PHE A 121 10.28 23.91 -5.65
C PHE A 121 11.10 25.14 -6.05
N ASP A 122 12.01 25.63 -5.20
CA ASP A 122 12.94 26.73 -5.51
C ASP A 122 13.88 26.44 -6.70
N GLY A 123 14.01 25.18 -7.11
CA GLY A 123 14.78 24.74 -8.28
C GLY A 123 13.99 24.65 -9.58
N LEU A 124 12.68 25.00 -9.63
CA LEU A 124 11.87 24.93 -10.85
C LEU A 124 11.91 26.28 -11.61
N PRO A 125 12.57 26.37 -12.78
CA PRO A 125 12.71 27.62 -13.54
C PRO A 125 11.44 28.07 -14.28
N GLY A 126 10.23 27.75 -13.80
CA GLY A 126 8.99 27.85 -14.60
C GLY A 126 7.90 28.79 -14.10
N CYS A 127 7.93 29.28 -12.85
CA CYS A 127 6.80 30.06 -12.29
C CYS A 127 7.06 31.56 -12.12
N ALA A 128 8.17 32.10 -12.64
CA ALA A 128 8.42 33.54 -12.60
C ALA A 128 7.88 34.31 -13.82
N GLU A 129 7.51 33.64 -14.92
CA GLU A 129 7.23 34.34 -16.19
C GLU A 129 5.78 34.84 -16.34
N ILE A 130 4.82 34.31 -15.57
CA ILE A 130 3.40 34.70 -15.75
C ILE A 130 3.05 36.01 -15.01
N ALA A 131 3.95 36.54 -14.16
CA ALA A 131 3.68 37.73 -13.35
C ALA A 131 4.07 39.07 -14.00
N CYS A 132 4.58 39.08 -15.24
CA CYS A 132 5.01 40.30 -15.92
C CYS A 132 4.35 40.47 -17.30
N MET A 133 3.02 40.36 -17.38
CA MET A 133 2.28 40.76 -18.57
C MET A 133 0.97 41.47 -18.21
N ASP A 134 1.09 42.58 -17.50
CA ASP A 134 0.09 43.65 -17.50
C ASP A 134 0.86 44.97 -17.38
N GLY A 135 1.09 45.59 -18.54
CA GLY A 135 1.65 46.92 -18.71
C GLY A 135 0.65 47.81 -19.41
#